data_AF-A0A821H7F4-F1
#
_entry.id   AF-A0A821H7F4-F1
#
_cell.length_a   1.000
_cell.length_b   1.000
_cell.length_c   1.000
_cell.angle_alpha   90.00
_cell.angle_beta   90.00
_cell.angle_gamma   90.00
#
_symmetry.space_group_name_H-M   'P 1'
#
loop_
_entity.id
_entity.type
_entity.pdbx_description
1 polymer ?
#
loop_
_entity_poly.entity_id
_entity_poly.type
_entity_poly.pdbx_seq_one_letter_code
_entity_poly.pdbx_strand_id
1 'polypeptide(L)'
;LKEKVQCLELSLTKFIEEFDNERKKLLEQSQIEQESSHNEIIKLQRALELKGKEMNKVKKLGKTILEQRSELETLFLDSLQNVKRDIIYNRLQYHKDAFNSYQNRMLNNHHGQGDHTRMRTFNETFNEINTNNVFHDLEETTKW
;
A
#
# COMPACT_ATOMS: atom_id res chain seq x y z
N LEU A 1 -2.80 -76.95 57.00
CA LEU A 1 -1.81 -76.58 55.95
C LEU A 1 -2.44 -76.57 54.55
N LYS A 2 -3.09 -77.66 54.10
CA LYS A 2 -3.72 -77.76 52.77
C LYS A 2 -4.74 -76.67 52.44
N GLU A 3 -5.67 -76.36 53.35
CA GLU A 3 -6.67 -75.29 53.11
C GLU A 3 -6.02 -73.91 52.91
N LYS A 4 -4.97 -73.60 53.68
CA LYS A 4 -4.22 -72.35 53.52
C LYS A 4 -3.55 -72.25 52.14
N VAL A 5 -2.97 -73.36 51.67
CA VAL A 5 -2.38 -73.43 50.33
C VAL A 5 -3.45 -73.23 49.27
N GLN A 6 -4.59 -73.90 49.40
CA GLN A 6 -5.72 -73.77 48.46
C GLN A 6 -6.31 -72.35 48.42
N CYS A 7 -6.43 -71.68 49.58
CA CYS A 7 -6.87 -70.27 49.63
C CYS A 7 -5.87 -69.31 48.98
N LEU A 8 -4.57 -69.57 49.13
CA LEU A 8 -3.52 -68.78 48.50
C LEU A 8 -3.50 -68.98 46.98
N GLU A 9 -3.67 -70.21 46.49
CA GLU A 9 -3.79 -70.52 45.06
C GLU A 9 -5.01 -69.84 44.42
N LEU A 10 -6.15 -69.83 45.12
CA LEU A 10 -7.36 -69.11 44.69
C LEU A 10 -7.15 -67.59 44.64
N SER A 11 -6.51 -67.02 45.67
CA SER A 11 -6.23 -65.58 45.71
C SER A 11 -5.23 -65.18 44.63
N LEU A 12 -4.21 -66.01 44.37
CA LEU A 12 -3.22 -65.78 43.35
C LEU A 12 -3.84 -65.84 41.94
N THR A 13 -4.69 -66.83 41.68
CA THR A 13 -5.41 -66.94 40.39
C THR A 13 -6.26 -65.69 40.15
N LYS A 14 -7.02 -65.26 41.15
CA LYS A 14 -7.85 -64.05 41.06
C LYS A 14 -7.00 -62.79 40.84
N PHE A 15 -5.85 -62.67 41.52
CA PHE A 15 -4.93 -61.56 41.32
C PHE A 15 -4.34 -61.52 39.91
N ILE A 16 -4.00 -62.68 39.34
CA ILE A 16 -3.51 -62.77 37.95
C ILE A 16 -4.59 -62.34 36.96
N GLU A 17 -5.84 -62.78 37.15
CA GLU A 17 -6.97 -62.37 36.31
C GLU A 17 -7.26 -60.87 36.38
N GLU A 18 -7.24 -60.30 37.59
CA GLU A 18 -7.41 -58.86 37.80
C GLU A 18 -6.28 -58.06 37.14
N PHE A 19 -5.03 -58.50 37.29
CA PHE A 19 -3.87 -57.89 36.67
C PHE A 19 -3.94 -57.93 35.13
N ASP A 20 -4.33 -59.07 34.55
CA ASP A 20 -4.49 -59.20 33.11
C ASP A 20 -5.59 -58.32 32.55
N ASN A 21 -6.71 -58.18 33.29
CA ASN A 21 -7.80 -57.27 32.91
C ASN A 21 -7.38 -55.81 32.99
N GLU A 22 -6.66 -55.42 34.04
CA GLU A 22 -6.16 -54.04 34.20
C GLU A 22 -5.14 -53.70 33.10
N ARG A 23 -4.23 -54.62 32.79
CA ARG A 23 -3.28 -54.48 31.70
C ARG A 23 -3.96 -54.32 30.34
N LYS A 24 -5.00 -55.10 30.06
CA LYS A 24 -5.78 -54.98 28.81
C LYS A 24 -6.48 -53.63 28.72
N LYS A 25 -7.15 -53.18 29.78
CA LYS A 25 -7.81 -51.87 29.82
C LYS A 25 -6.83 -50.73 29.60
N LEU A 26 -5.66 -50.79 30.23
CA LEU A 26 -4.64 -49.76 30.09
C LEU A 26 -4.10 -49.70 28.65
N LEU A 27 -3.87 -50.84 28.02
CA LEU A 27 -3.47 -50.91 26.61
C LEU A 27 -4.54 -50.36 25.67
N GLU A 28 -5.80 -50.76 25.85
CA GLU A 28 -6.92 -50.26 25.05
C GLU A 28 -7.08 -48.75 25.19
N GLN A 29 -7.04 -48.23 26.42
CA GLN A 29 -7.15 -46.81 26.68
C GLN A 29 -5.98 -46.03 26.07
N SER A 30 -4.75 -46.52 26.24
CA SER A 30 -3.56 -45.91 25.63
C SER A 30 -3.64 -45.91 24.11
N GLN A 31 -4.18 -46.96 23.49
CA GLN A 31 -4.35 -47.04 22.05
C GLN A 31 -5.39 -46.04 21.55
N ILE A 32 -6.53 -45.91 22.24
CA ILE A 32 -7.59 -44.94 21.91
C ILE A 32 -7.05 -43.50 22.05
N GLU A 33 -6.33 -43.20 23.13
CA GLU A 33 -5.74 -41.88 23.35
C GLU A 33 -4.70 -41.54 22.29
N GLN A 34 -3.86 -42.51 21.90
CA GLN A 34 -2.86 -42.34 20.85
C GLN A 34 -3.51 -42.11 19.48
N GLU A 35 -4.55 -42.86 19.13
CA GLU A 35 -5.27 -42.69 17.87
C GLU A 35 -6.01 -41.34 17.83
N SER A 36 -6.64 -40.94 18.94
CA SER A 36 -7.27 -39.63 19.08
C SER A 36 -6.26 -38.50 18.88
N SER A 37 -5.11 -38.58 19.58
CA SER A 37 -4.03 -37.60 19.48
C SER A 37 -3.47 -37.51 18.07
N HIS A 38 -3.27 -38.67 17.42
CA HIS A 38 -2.80 -38.73 16.04
C HIS A 38 -3.77 -38.04 15.07
N ASN A 39 -5.08 -38.29 15.22
CA ASN A 39 -6.11 -37.64 14.43
C ASN A 39 -6.16 -36.12 14.64
N GLU A 40 -5.97 -35.65 15.86
CA GLU A 40 -5.90 -34.23 16.17
C GLU A 40 -4.67 -33.57 15.52
N ILE A 41 -3.50 -34.20 15.59
CA ILE A 41 -2.28 -33.73 14.92
C ILE A 41 -2.50 -33.56 13.41
N ILE A 42 -3.13 -34.54 12.75
CA ILE A 42 -3.45 -34.45 11.32
C ILE A 42 -4.38 -33.27 11.02
N LYS A 43 -5.41 -33.05 11.84
CA LYS A 43 -6.34 -31.92 11.68
C LYS A 43 -5.61 -30.59 11.82
N LEU A 44 -4.76 -30.46 12.83
CA LEU A 44 -3.97 -29.24 13.07
C LEU A 44 -2.98 -28.98 11.94
N GLN A 45 -2.30 -30.00 11.43
CA GLN A 45 -1.40 -29.88 10.28
C GLN A 45 -2.14 -29.38 9.03
N ARG A 46 -3.33 -29.93 8.73
CA ARG A 46 -4.16 -29.44 7.61
C ARG A 46 -4.62 -28.00 7.81
N ALA A 47 -5.05 -27.64 9.02
CA ALA A 47 -5.45 -26.27 9.33
C ALA A 47 -4.29 -25.29 9.13
N LEU A 48 -3.09 -25.67 9.57
CA LEU A 48 -1.87 -24.88 9.41
C LEU A 48 -1.49 -24.72 7.94
N GLU A 49 -1.60 -25.79 7.13
CA GLU A 49 -1.36 -25.72 5.68
C GLU A 49 -2.33 -24.75 4.99
N LEU A 50 -3.63 -24.85 5.29
CA LEU A 50 -4.64 -23.95 4.75
C LEU A 50 -4.38 -22.50 5.16
N LYS A 51 -4.06 -22.25 6.43
CA LYS A 51 -3.69 -20.91 6.92
C LYS A 51 -2.43 -20.38 6.25
N GLY A 52 -1.44 -21.24 5.99
CA GLY A 52 -0.25 -20.88 5.22
C GLY A 52 -0.58 -20.45 3.78
N LYS A 53 -1.50 -21.16 3.11
CA LYS A 53 -1.96 -20.80 1.76
C LYS A 53 -2.72 -19.47 1.75
N GLU A 54 -3.61 -19.24 2.71
CA GLU A 54 -4.31 -17.96 2.88
C GLU A 54 -3.33 -16.80 3.12
N MET A 55 -2.38 -16.99 4.03
CA MET A 55 -1.35 -16.00 4.33
C MET A 55 -0.53 -15.63 3.09
N ASN A 56 -0.17 -16.62 2.27
CA ASN A 56 0.55 -16.37 1.02
C ASN A 56 -0.27 -15.57 0.01
N LYS A 57 -1.60 -15.79 -0.06
CA LYS A 57 -2.48 -14.97 -0.90
C LYS A 57 -2.53 -13.53 -0.40
N VAL A 58 -2.69 -13.31 0.91
CA VAL A 58 -2.70 -11.98 1.52
C VAL A 58 -1.38 -11.25 1.28
N LYS A 59 -0.25 -11.93 1.45
CA LYS A 59 1.08 -11.34 1.16
C LYS A 59 1.22 -10.90 -0.29
N LYS A 60 0.78 -11.72 -1.24
CA LYS A 60 0.79 -11.38 -2.67
C LYS A 60 -0.09 -10.16 -2.96
N LEU A 61 -1.31 -10.14 -2.43
CA LEU A 61 -2.22 -9.01 -2.58
C LEU A 61 -1.63 -7.72 -1.98
N GLY A 62 -1.06 -7.80 -0.78
CA GLY A 62 -0.41 -6.66 -0.13
C GLY A 62 0.74 -6.11 -0.97
N LYS A 63 1.57 -6.99 -1.56
CA LYS A 63 2.63 -6.59 -2.48
C LYS A 63 2.08 -5.89 -3.73
N THR A 64 1.06 -6.46 -4.38
CA THR A 64 0.45 -5.86 -5.57
C THR A 64 -0.16 -4.48 -5.28
N ILE A 65 -0.85 -4.32 -4.16
CA ILE A 65 -1.42 -3.02 -3.76
C ILE A 65 -0.30 -1.99 -3.55
N LEU A 66 0.80 -2.38 -2.92
CA LEU A 66 1.93 -1.50 -2.70
C LEU A 66 2.59 -1.08 -4.02
N GLU A 67 2.82 -2.03 -4.93
CA GLU A 67 3.35 -1.75 -6.27
C GLU A 67 2.46 -0.78 -7.06
N GLN A 68 1.14 -1.04 -7.11
CA GLN A 68 0.18 -0.17 -7.78
C GLN A 68 0.14 1.23 -7.17
N ARG A 69 0.20 1.35 -5.84
CA ARG A 69 0.24 2.65 -5.16
C ARG A 69 1.51 3.41 -5.50
N SER A 70 2.67 2.76 -5.46
CA SER A 70 3.94 3.40 -5.81
C SER A 70 3.97 3.87 -7.27
N GLU A 71 3.40 3.09 -8.19
CA GLU A 71 3.26 3.49 -9.59
C GLU A 71 2.37 4.72 -9.75
N LEU A 72 1.21 4.74 -9.09
CA LEU A 72 0.30 5.90 -9.10
C LEU A 72 0.92 7.15 -8.47
N GLU A 73 1.61 7.00 -7.34
CA GLU A 73 2.32 8.10 -6.68
C GLU A 73 3.38 8.71 -7.61
N THR A 74 4.14 7.86 -8.31
CA THR A 74 5.13 8.30 -9.31
C THR A 74 4.44 9.04 -10.46
N LEU A 75 3.37 8.47 -11.03
CA LEU A 75 2.60 9.10 -12.10
C LEU A 75 2.07 10.48 -11.71
N PHE A 76 1.54 10.63 -10.49
CA PHE A 76 1.04 11.92 -10.00
C PHE A 76 2.16 12.93 -9.81
N LEU A 77 3.29 12.51 -9.23
CA LEU A 77 4.45 13.38 -9.07
C LEU A 77 4.98 13.85 -10.42
N ASP A 78 5.10 12.95 -11.39
CA ASP A 78 5.55 13.29 -12.75
C ASP A 78 4.57 14.23 -13.44
N SER A 79 3.26 13.98 -13.29
CA SER A 79 2.22 14.86 -13.85
C SER A 79 2.28 16.27 -13.26
N LEU A 80 2.44 16.39 -11.93
CA LEU A 80 2.59 17.68 -11.26
C LEU A 80 3.87 18.40 -11.70
N GLN A 81 4.98 17.66 -11.85
CA GLN A 81 6.21 18.23 -12.38
C GLN A 81 6.06 18.72 -13.81
N ASN A 82 5.37 17.96 -14.67
CA ASN A 82 5.11 18.34 -16.05
C ASN A 82 4.26 19.61 -16.11
N VAL A 83 3.15 19.66 -15.39
CA VAL A 83 2.30 20.87 -15.32
C VAL A 83 3.09 22.06 -14.79
N LYS A 84 3.95 21.88 -13.78
CA LYS A 84 4.82 22.95 -13.29
C LYS A 84 5.77 23.47 -14.37
N ARG A 85 6.41 22.56 -15.12
CA ARG A 85 7.29 22.93 -16.25
C ARG A 85 6.52 23.69 -17.33
N ASP A 86 5.33 23.21 -17.68
CA ASP A 86 4.47 23.84 -18.69
C ASP A 86 4.02 25.23 -18.26
N ILE A 87 3.66 25.43 -16.99
CA ILE A 87 3.32 26.76 -16.45
C ILE A 87 4.52 27.72 -16.57
N ILE A 88 5.71 27.28 -16.19
CA ILE A 88 6.93 28.10 -16.29
C ILE A 88 7.22 28.45 -17.75
N TYR A 89 7.15 27.46 -18.64
CA TYR A 89 7.37 27.65 -20.07
C TYR A 89 6.36 28.63 -20.68
N ASN A 90 5.06 28.44 -20.40
CA ASN A 90 4.00 29.30 -20.89
C ASN A 90 4.13 30.74 -20.38
N ARG A 91 4.53 30.93 -19.12
CA ARG A 91 4.80 32.28 -18.55
C ARG A 91 5.96 32.96 -19.26
N LEU A 92 7.05 32.24 -19.50
CA LEU A 92 8.22 32.78 -20.22
C LEU A 92 7.85 33.15 -21.66
N GLN A 93 7.12 32.27 -22.34
CA GLN A 93 6.70 32.47 -23.72
C GLN A 93 5.72 33.64 -23.83
N TYR A 94 4.75 33.73 -22.93
CA TYR A 94 3.81 34.85 -22.85
C TYR A 94 4.54 36.19 -22.66
N HIS A 95 5.51 36.25 -21.74
CA HIS A 95 6.31 37.46 -21.51
C HIS A 95 7.05 37.89 -22.79
N LYS A 96 7.71 36.94 -23.46
CA LYS A 96 8.42 37.18 -24.71
C LYS A 96 7.49 37.67 -25.83
N ASP A 97 6.35 37.02 -26.01
CA ASP A 97 5.39 37.35 -27.06
C ASP A 97 4.72 38.71 -26.80
N ALA A 98 4.38 39.00 -25.54
CA ALA A 98 3.87 40.30 -25.13
C ALA A 98 4.89 41.42 -25.35
N PHE A 99 6.17 41.17 -25.05
CA PHE A 99 7.26 42.13 -25.29
C PHE A 99 7.42 42.42 -26.78
N ASN A 100 7.53 41.38 -27.62
CA ASN A 100 7.67 41.53 -29.06
C ASN A 100 6.47 42.25 -29.69
N SER A 101 5.25 41.89 -29.28
CA SER A 101 4.03 42.55 -29.74
C SER A 101 4.02 44.04 -29.38
N TYR A 102 4.42 44.39 -28.15
CA TYR A 102 4.53 45.79 -27.72
C TYR A 102 5.61 46.56 -28.51
N GLN A 103 6.79 45.98 -28.70
CA GLN A 103 7.87 46.59 -29.49
C GLN A 103 7.42 46.85 -30.94
N ASN A 104 6.77 45.88 -31.57
CA ASN A 104 6.24 46.05 -32.93
C ASN A 104 5.18 47.17 -33.01
N ARG A 105 4.28 47.27 -32.01
CA ARG A 105 3.32 48.38 -31.93
C ARG A 105 4.02 49.74 -31.77
N MET A 106 5.05 49.81 -30.94
CA MET A 106 5.83 51.04 -30.76
C MET A 106 6.54 51.47 -32.05
N LEU A 107 7.12 50.52 -32.80
CA LEU A 107 7.70 50.78 -34.11
C LEU A 107 6.64 51.27 -35.10
N ASN A 108 5.47 50.64 -35.16
CA ASN A 108 4.39 51.05 -36.07
C ASN A 108 3.87 52.46 -35.76
N ASN A 109 3.69 52.78 -34.47
CA ASN A 109 3.30 54.13 -34.03
C ASN A 109 4.36 55.17 -34.40
N HIS A 110 5.65 54.83 -34.30
CA HIS A 110 6.73 55.72 -34.73
C HIS A 110 6.65 56.04 -36.23
N HIS A 111 6.23 55.09 -37.06
CA HIS A 111 5.99 55.30 -38.49
C HIS A 111 4.62 55.96 -38.81
N GLY A 112 3.87 56.40 -37.79
CA GLY A 112 2.55 57.00 -37.95
C GLY A 112 1.45 56.02 -38.38
N GLN A 113 1.73 54.72 -38.32
CA GLN A 113 0.82 53.64 -38.71
C GLN A 113 0.28 52.95 -37.46
N GLY A 114 -0.61 53.59 -36.72
CA GLY A 114 -1.26 52.98 -35.54
C GLY A 114 -1.67 53.97 -34.45
N ASP A 115 -2.44 53.48 -33.50
CA ASP A 115 -2.89 54.25 -32.33
C ASP A 115 -1.81 54.28 -31.23
N HIS A 116 -1.68 55.45 -30.59
CA HIS A 116 -0.76 55.67 -29.48
C HIS A 116 -0.99 54.64 -28.36
N THR A 117 -0.07 53.68 -28.26
CA THR A 117 -0.17 52.60 -27.28
C THR A 117 0.31 53.09 -25.91
N ARG A 118 -0.41 52.73 -24.83
CA ARG A 118 0.01 53.05 -23.45
C ARG A 118 1.34 52.38 -23.13
N MET A 119 2.21 53.08 -22.39
CA MET A 119 3.49 52.55 -21.91
C MET A 119 3.24 51.30 -21.05
N ARG A 120 3.87 50.18 -21.43
CA ARG A 120 3.79 48.90 -20.71
C ARG A 120 5.16 48.54 -20.17
N THR A 121 5.22 48.07 -18.91
CA THR A 121 6.48 47.57 -18.32
C THR A 121 6.56 46.05 -18.38
N PHE A 122 7.81 45.57 -18.48
CA PHE A 122 8.16 44.15 -18.56
C PHE A 122 9.17 43.73 -17.49
N ASN A 123 9.45 44.64 -16.56
CA ASN A 123 10.37 44.42 -15.44
C ASN A 123 9.54 44.14 -14.18
N GLU A 124 9.87 43.02 -13.54
CA GLU A 124 9.21 42.49 -12.34
C GLU A 124 9.40 43.41 -11.13
N THR A 125 10.51 44.15 -11.04
CA THR A 125 10.78 45.09 -9.95
C THR A 125 9.75 46.22 -9.87
N PHE A 126 9.10 46.56 -10.98
CA PHE A 126 8.06 47.59 -11.03
C PHE A 126 6.63 47.01 -11.02
N ASN A 127 6.46 45.73 -10.65
CA ASN A 127 5.13 45.10 -10.63
C ASN A 127 4.17 45.80 -9.66
N GLU A 128 4.64 46.13 -8.46
CA GLU A 128 3.81 46.76 -7.40
C GLU A 128 3.50 48.24 -7.67
N ILE A 129 4.32 48.92 -8.48
CA ILE A 129 4.26 50.38 -8.65
C ILE A 129 3.57 50.74 -9.97
N ASN A 130 3.67 49.89 -11.00
CA ASN A 130 3.07 50.17 -12.31
C ASN A 130 1.75 49.40 -12.51
N THR A 131 0.70 50.16 -12.81
CA THR A 131 -0.64 49.65 -13.12
C THR A 131 -0.72 48.93 -14.49
N ASN A 132 0.24 49.15 -15.40
CA ASN A 132 0.29 48.51 -16.72
C ASN A 132 1.57 47.66 -16.89
N ASN A 133 1.65 46.58 -16.11
CA ASN A 133 2.75 45.61 -16.14
C ASN A 133 2.27 44.25 -16.66
N VAL A 134 3.11 43.57 -17.46
CA VAL A 134 2.82 42.24 -18.03
C VAL A 134 2.58 41.14 -16.99
N PHE A 135 3.13 41.30 -15.78
CA PHE A 135 2.98 40.31 -14.71
C PHE A 135 1.58 40.32 -14.08
N HIS A 136 0.85 41.44 -14.13
CA HIS A 136 -0.55 41.51 -13.67
C HIS A 136 -1.47 40.58 -14.47
N ASP A 137 -1.26 40.48 -15.79
CA ASP A 137 -2.00 39.55 -16.66
C ASP A 137 -1.82 38.09 -16.23
N LEU A 138 -0.62 37.74 -15.71
CA LEU A 138 -0.29 36.41 -15.21
C LEU A 138 -0.88 36.13 -13.82
N GLU A 139 -1.10 37.17 -13.02
CA GLU A 139 -1.76 37.07 -11.71
C GLU A 139 -3.28 36.96 -11.86
N GLU A 140 -3.89 37.74 -12.76
CA GLU A 140 -5.33 37.66 -13.06
C GLU A 140 -5.73 36.28 -13.57
N THR A 141 -4.89 35.62 -14.35
CA THR A 141 -5.10 34.23 -14.80
C THR A 141 -5.02 33.19 -13.67
N THR A 142 -4.65 33.56 -12.45
CA THR A 142 -4.67 32.66 -11.27
C THR A 142 -5.85 32.89 -10.32
N LYS A 143 -6.68 33.93 -10.56
CA LYS A 143 -7.82 34.30 -9.69
C LYS A 143 -9.14 33.60 -10.03
N TRP A 144 -9.10 32.53 -10.83
CA TRP A 144 -10.27 31.68 -11.12
C TRP A 144 -10.60 30.76 -9.94
#